data_AF-A0A968U2S9-F1
#
_entry.id   AF-A0A968U2S9-F1
#
_cell.length_a   1.000
_cell.length_b   1.000
_cell.length_c   1.000
_cell.angle_alpha   90.00
_cell.angle_beta   90.00
_cell.angle_gamma   90.00
#
_symmetry.space_group_name_H-M   'P 1'
#
loop_
_entity.id
_entity.type
_entity.pdbx_description
1 polymer ?
#
loop_
_entity_poly.entity_id
_entity_poly.type
_entity_poly.pdbx_seq_one_letter_code
_entity_poly.pdbx_strand_id
1 'polypeptide(L)'
;MMRFSNEGKLDLVVGGSPFFSKNGGTTKDADFATGVDRNLGGDGYQASHWKSSGGILGIMEPDINLGARRSVTRLDQQALDVIGWDLGTGSVNLDALQAQAKQALADRLNVTCGATRGNSNTGATAHPRSQPGCGLHGGAKPDL
;
A
#
# COMPACT_ATOMS: atom_id res chain seq x y z
N MET A 1 -14.87 13.60 -2.41
CA MET A 1 -15.65 13.34 -1.18
C MET A 1 -16.58 12.15 -1.41
N MET A 2 -16.83 11.30 -0.41
CA MET A 2 -17.27 9.91 -0.65
C MET A 2 -18.54 9.43 0.06
N ARG A 3 -19.10 10.23 0.98
CA ARG A 3 -20.23 9.83 1.83
C ARG A 3 -21.50 10.57 1.43
N PHE A 4 -22.46 9.86 0.85
CA PHE A 4 -23.67 10.43 0.23
C PHE A 4 -24.94 9.84 0.81
N SER A 5 -26.04 10.58 0.74
CA SER A 5 -27.40 10.06 1.01
C SER A 5 -28.26 9.96 -0.25
N ASN A 6 -27.84 10.64 -1.33
CA ASN A 6 -28.42 10.60 -2.68
C ASN A 6 -27.40 11.13 -3.69
N GLU A 7 -27.69 11.00 -4.98
CA GLU A 7 -26.91 11.65 -6.04
C GLU A 7 -26.77 13.16 -5.78
N GLY A 8 -25.53 13.65 -5.82
CA GLY A 8 -25.16 15.04 -5.54
C GLY A 8 -25.29 15.47 -4.07
N LYS A 9 -25.86 14.64 -3.19
CA LYS A 9 -26.15 15.02 -1.80
C LYS A 9 -25.18 14.34 -0.83
N LEU A 10 -24.21 15.14 -0.38
CA LEU A 10 -23.31 14.76 0.69
C LEU A 10 -24.06 14.56 2.01
N ASP A 11 -23.67 13.54 2.77
CA ASP A 11 -24.21 13.27 4.10
C ASP A 11 -23.10 13.11 5.14
N LEU A 12 -22.87 14.18 5.91
CA LEU A 12 -21.89 14.22 7.00
C LEU A 12 -22.52 14.16 8.39
N VAL A 13 -23.85 14.00 8.45
CA VAL A 13 -24.58 14.07 9.70
C VAL A 13 -24.53 12.69 10.38
N VAL A 14 -24.77 12.70 11.69
CA VAL A 14 -25.02 11.48 12.46
C VAL A 14 -26.41 10.94 12.10
N GLY A 15 -26.55 9.61 12.03
CA GLY A 15 -27.78 8.95 11.62
C GLY A 15 -27.93 8.81 10.11
N GLY A 16 -29.17 8.66 9.65
CA GLY A 16 -29.52 8.62 8.24
C GLY A 16 -29.24 7.29 7.53
N SER A 17 -29.02 7.36 6.22
CA SER A 17 -28.64 6.21 5.39
C SER A 17 -27.47 6.57 4.47
N PRO A 18 -26.33 6.97 5.05
CA PRO A 18 -25.14 7.36 4.31
C PRO A 18 -24.49 6.14 3.65
N PHE A 19 -23.97 6.34 2.45
CA PHE A 19 -23.29 5.32 1.69
C PHE A 19 -22.04 5.81 1.00
N PHE A 20 -21.13 4.88 0.74
CA PHE A 20 -19.93 5.07 -0.05
C PHE A 20 -20.27 5.11 -1.53
N SER A 21 -19.73 6.13 -2.20
CA SER A 21 -19.82 6.32 -3.62
C SER A 21 -18.59 7.04 -4.15
N LYS A 22 -18.00 6.50 -5.21
CA LYS A 22 -16.92 7.14 -5.98
C LYS A 22 -17.40 8.12 -7.06
N ASN A 23 -18.69 8.11 -7.41
CA ASN A 23 -19.27 8.90 -8.51
C ASN A 23 -20.37 9.87 -8.05
N GLY A 24 -20.11 10.60 -6.96
CA GLY A 24 -20.98 11.69 -6.53
C GLY A 24 -22.35 11.28 -5.99
N GLY A 25 -22.55 10.01 -5.61
CA GLY A 25 -23.80 9.47 -5.09
C GLY A 25 -24.64 8.71 -6.12
N THR A 26 -24.17 8.59 -7.37
CA THR A 26 -24.89 7.92 -8.47
C THR A 26 -24.98 6.40 -8.25
N THR A 27 -23.93 5.79 -7.69
CA THR A 27 -23.93 4.36 -7.34
C THR A 27 -23.65 4.15 -5.87
N LYS A 28 -24.40 3.24 -5.25
CA LYS A 28 -24.17 2.79 -3.88
C LYS A 28 -23.20 1.61 -3.85
N ASP A 29 -21.95 1.87 -3.46
CA ASP A 29 -20.92 0.83 -3.39
C ASP A 29 -20.96 0.06 -2.04
N ALA A 30 -21.24 0.75 -0.93
CA ALA A 30 -21.42 0.16 0.41
C ALA A 30 -22.13 1.13 1.37
N ASP A 31 -22.80 0.62 2.40
CA ASP A 31 -23.37 1.47 3.46
C ASP A 31 -22.33 1.83 4.52
N PHE A 32 -22.36 3.06 5.01
CA PHE A 32 -21.53 3.49 6.14
C PHE A 32 -22.27 3.30 7.47
N ALA A 33 -21.49 3.13 8.54
CA ALA A 33 -21.97 3.34 9.89
C ALA A 33 -22.44 4.80 10.09
N THR A 34 -23.40 4.96 10.96
CA THR A 34 -24.16 6.22 11.12
C THR A 34 -23.70 7.06 12.31
N GLY A 35 -22.76 6.57 13.13
CA GLY A 35 -22.11 7.37 14.17
C GLY A 35 -22.28 6.77 15.57
N VAL A 36 -21.37 7.15 16.47
CA VAL A 36 -21.28 6.56 17.82
C VAL A 36 -22.42 7.02 18.75
N ASP A 37 -22.97 8.22 18.53
CA ASP A 37 -23.99 8.79 19.38
C ASP A 37 -25.39 8.33 18.96
N ARG A 38 -25.96 7.41 19.75
CA ARG A 38 -27.31 6.89 19.52
C ARG A 38 -28.41 7.89 19.83
N ASN A 39 -28.16 8.89 20.68
CA ASN A 39 -29.16 9.92 20.99
C ASN A 39 -29.38 10.87 19.81
N LEU A 40 -28.35 11.02 18.95
CA LEU A 40 -28.43 11.75 17.70
C LEU A 40 -28.85 10.86 16.50
N GLY A 41 -29.23 9.61 16.75
CA GLY A 41 -29.71 8.68 15.72
C GLY A 41 -28.63 7.81 15.07
N GLY A 42 -27.41 7.78 15.61
CA GLY A 42 -26.35 6.88 15.14
C GLY A 42 -26.58 5.42 15.56
N ASP A 43 -25.91 4.48 14.89
CA ASP A 43 -25.95 3.04 15.16
C ASP A 43 -24.99 2.60 16.28
N GLY A 44 -24.16 3.53 16.76
CA GLY A 44 -23.17 3.30 17.79
C GLY A 44 -21.80 2.86 17.27
N TYR A 45 -21.60 2.87 15.96
CA TYR A 45 -20.31 2.61 15.34
C TYR A 45 -19.73 3.89 14.72
N GLN A 46 -18.41 3.97 14.62
CA GLN A 46 -17.74 5.15 14.07
C GLN A 46 -18.12 5.34 12.60
N ALA A 47 -18.50 6.57 12.23
CA ALA A 47 -19.05 6.89 10.90
C ALA A 47 -18.10 6.63 9.71
N SER A 48 -16.80 6.45 9.95
CA SER A 48 -15.81 6.06 8.93
C SER A 48 -15.76 4.55 8.64
N HIS A 49 -16.46 3.73 9.41
CA HIS A 49 -16.55 2.29 9.19
C HIS A 49 -17.72 1.90 8.28
N TRP A 50 -17.62 0.71 7.69
CA TRP A 50 -18.73 0.07 7.00
C TRP A 50 -19.88 -0.23 7.96
N LYS A 51 -21.10 -0.30 7.43
CA LYS A 51 -22.26 -0.67 8.25
C LYS A 51 -22.15 -2.12 8.70
N SER A 52 -22.15 -2.34 10.02
CA SER A 52 -22.27 -3.67 10.59
C SER A 52 -23.67 -4.21 10.29
N SER A 53 -23.75 -5.22 9.40
CA SER A 53 -25.02 -5.75 8.89
C SER A 53 -25.02 -7.28 8.73
N GLY A 54 -24.09 -7.96 9.41
CA GLY A 54 -23.93 -9.42 9.34
C GLY A 54 -23.23 -9.93 8.08
N GLY A 55 -23.00 -9.07 7.10
CA GLY A 55 -22.15 -9.32 5.93
C GLY A 55 -20.79 -8.65 6.08
N ILE A 56 -19.72 -9.43 5.99
CA ILE A 56 -18.34 -8.95 6.06
C ILE A 56 -17.99 -8.21 4.76
N LEU A 57 -18.01 -6.88 4.78
CA LEU A 57 -17.67 -6.06 3.60
C LEU A 57 -16.16 -5.85 3.43
N GLY A 58 -15.40 -5.91 4.52
CA GLY A 58 -13.97 -5.68 4.51
C GLY A 58 -13.36 -5.59 5.89
N ILE A 59 -12.13 -5.10 5.96
CA ILE A 59 -11.43 -4.85 7.21
C ILE A 59 -12.01 -3.64 7.96
N MET A 60 -12.71 -2.73 7.26
CA MET A 60 -13.33 -1.56 7.87
C MET A 60 -14.74 -1.82 8.43
N GLU A 61 -15.17 -3.08 8.59
CA GLU A 61 -16.30 -3.37 9.48
C GLU A 61 -15.93 -2.95 10.93
N PRO A 62 -16.85 -2.34 11.71
CA PRO A 62 -16.51 -1.72 12.99
C PRO A 62 -16.38 -2.74 14.13
N ASP A 63 -16.89 -3.95 13.94
CA ASP A 63 -16.83 -5.03 14.91
C ASP A 63 -16.08 -6.24 14.36
N ILE A 64 -15.21 -6.82 15.18
CA ILE A 64 -14.50 -8.07 14.87
C ILE A 64 -14.77 -9.06 15.99
N ASN A 65 -15.22 -10.26 15.61
CA ASN A 65 -15.42 -11.35 16.56
C ASN A 65 -14.09 -11.81 17.16
N LEU A 66 -14.11 -12.23 18.43
CA LEU A 66 -12.93 -12.79 19.08
C LEU A 66 -12.42 -14.01 18.29
N GLY A 67 -11.11 -14.03 18.00
CA GLY A 67 -10.49 -15.10 17.20
C GLY A 67 -10.74 -15.00 15.70
N ALA A 68 -11.46 -13.98 15.21
CA ALA A 68 -11.63 -13.74 13.79
C ALA A 68 -10.51 -12.86 13.23
N ARG A 69 -10.17 -13.08 11.96
CA ARG A 69 -9.30 -12.21 11.17
C ARG A 69 -10.07 -11.77 9.93
N ARG A 70 -10.12 -10.47 9.68
CA ARG A 70 -10.69 -9.91 8.45
C ARG A 70 -9.60 -9.70 7.41
N SER A 71 -10.01 -9.81 6.15
CA SER A 71 -9.14 -9.53 5.00
C SER A 71 -9.46 -8.15 4.45
N VAL A 72 -8.44 -7.46 3.97
CA VAL A 72 -8.61 -6.24 3.17
C VAL A 72 -9.31 -6.63 1.87
N THR A 73 -10.43 -6.00 1.57
CA THR A 73 -11.18 -6.23 0.33
C THR A 73 -10.92 -5.12 -0.69
N ARG A 74 -11.36 -5.34 -1.93
CA ARG A 74 -11.31 -4.29 -2.97
C ARG A 74 -12.09 -3.04 -2.56
N LEU A 75 -13.18 -3.19 -1.81
CA LEU A 75 -13.96 -2.07 -1.31
C LEU A 75 -13.13 -1.18 -0.37
N ASP A 76 -12.35 -1.80 0.53
CA ASP A 76 -11.43 -1.07 1.40
C ASP A 76 -10.36 -0.31 0.59
N GLN A 77 -9.81 -0.97 -0.44
CA GLN A 77 -8.81 -0.36 -1.32
C GLN A 77 -9.38 0.83 -2.11
N GLN A 78 -10.62 0.72 -2.59
CA GLN A 78 -11.30 1.82 -3.28
C GLN A 78 -11.59 3.00 -2.36
N ALA A 79 -11.87 2.75 -1.09
CA ALA A 79 -12.06 3.83 -0.12
C ALA A 79 -10.76 4.61 0.13
N LEU A 80 -9.62 3.90 0.19
CA LEU A 80 -8.30 4.51 0.30
C LEU A 80 -7.95 5.32 -0.95
N ASP A 81 -8.19 4.78 -2.14
CA ASP A 81 -7.99 5.45 -3.43
C ASP A 81 -8.79 6.78 -3.49
N VAL A 82 -10.06 6.77 -3.07
CA VAL A 82 -10.93 7.96 -3.09
C VAL A 82 -10.48 9.08 -2.16
N ILE A 83 -9.71 8.78 -1.09
CA ILE A 83 -9.11 9.81 -0.23
C ILE A 83 -7.69 10.23 -0.70
N GLY A 84 -7.25 9.72 -1.86
CA GLY A 84 -5.95 10.03 -2.47
C GLY A 84 -4.81 9.14 -1.99
N TRP A 85 -5.11 7.99 -1.37
CA TRP A 85 -4.11 7.02 -0.97
C TRP A 85 -3.95 5.94 -2.04
N ASP A 86 -2.85 6.01 -2.79
CA ASP A 86 -2.48 4.97 -3.74
C ASP A 86 -1.81 3.79 -3.04
N LEU A 87 -2.25 2.58 -3.37
CA LEU A 87 -1.54 1.37 -2.96
C LEU A 87 -0.26 1.25 -3.79
N GLY A 88 0.89 1.17 -3.12
CA GLY A 88 2.17 0.92 -3.78
C GLY A 88 2.09 -0.35 -4.64
N THR A 89 2.34 -0.21 -5.95
CA THR A 89 2.16 -1.29 -6.93
C THR A 89 3.34 -2.26 -7.00
N GLY A 90 4.26 -2.22 -6.04
CA GLY A 90 5.51 -2.97 -6.11
C GLY A 90 5.89 -3.60 -4.79
N SER A 91 6.15 -4.90 -4.82
CA SER A 91 7.08 -5.51 -3.88
C SER A 91 8.42 -4.80 -4.04
N VAL A 92 8.82 -4.03 -3.03
CA VAL A 92 10.16 -3.44 -3.00
C VAL A 92 11.13 -4.59 -2.74
N ASN A 93 11.90 -4.97 -3.75
CA ASN A 93 13.01 -5.90 -3.57
C ASN A 93 14.13 -5.15 -2.85
N LEU A 94 14.16 -5.30 -1.52
CA LEU A 94 15.13 -4.62 -0.67
C LEU A 94 16.57 -4.99 -1.02
N ASP A 95 16.81 -6.22 -1.47
CA ASP A 95 18.14 -6.68 -1.89
C ASP A 95 18.59 -5.97 -3.18
N ALA A 96 17.69 -5.86 -4.15
CA ALA A 96 17.94 -5.13 -5.39
C ALA A 96 18.18 -3.64 -5.12
N LEU A 97 17.39 -3.03 -4.24
CA LEU A 97 17.55 -1.63 -3.84
C LEU A 97 18.89 -1.40 -3.11
N GLN A 98 19.28 -2.33 -2.23
CA GLN A 98 20.56 -2.27 -1.53
C GLN A 98 21.75 -2.43 -2.50
N ALA A 99 21.64 -3.33 -3.48
CA ALA A 99 22.65 -3.51 -4.51
C ALA A 99 22.83 -2.24 -5.36
N GLN A 100 21.73 -1.61 -5.77
CA GLN A 100 21.75 -0.34 -6.51
C GLN A 100 22.37 0.80 -5.69
N ALA A 101 22.03 0.90 -4.40
CA ALA A 101 22.60 1.92 -3.52
C ALA A 101 24.12 1.76 -3.35
N LYS A 102 24.60 0.51 -3.22
CA LYS A 102 26.05 0.21 -3.15
C LYS A 102 26.76 0.57 -4.45
N GLN A 103 26.15 0.30 -5.61
CA GLN A 103 26.73 0.67 -6.90
C GLN A 103 26.82 2.19 -7.07
N ALA A 104 25.73 2.91 -6.76
CA ALA A 104 25.73 4.38 -6.85
C ALA A 104 26.77 5.02 -5.91
N LEU A 105 26.98 4.44 -4.73
CA LEU A 105 28.05 4.87 -3.82
C LEU A 105 29.44 4.55 -4.39
N ALA A 106 29.62 3.37 -4.97
CA ALA A 106 30.87 2.96 -5.59
C ALA A 106 31.26 3.88 -6.74
N ASP A 107 30.30 4.26 -7.59
CA ASP A 107 30.48 5.21 -8.69
C ASP A 107 30.88 6.61 -8.17
N ARG A 108 30.22 7.09 -7.09
CA ARG A 108 30.55 8.39 -6.46
C ARG A 108 31.93 8.40 -5.81
N LEU A 109 32.35 7.27 -5.25
CA LEU A 109 33.66 7.11 -4.61
C LEU A 109 34.75 6.69 -5.61
N ASN A 110 34.40 6.51 -6.89
CA ASN A 110 35.29 6.02 -7.94
C ASN A 110 36.02 4.72 -7.54
N VAL A 111 35.29 3.82 -6.87
CA VAL A 111 35.75 2.50 -6.45
C VAL A 111 34.97 1.43 -7.19
N THR A 112 35.63 0.36 -7.63
CA THR A 112 34.92 -0.80 -8.18
C THR A 112 34.54 -1.74 -7.06
N CYS A 113 33.26 -1.81 -6.74
CA CYS A 113 32.73 -2.96 -6.04
C CYS A 113 32.50 -4.09 -7.05
N GLY A 114 32.92 -5.31 -6.71
CA GLY A 114 32.58 -6.51 -7.46
C GLY A 114 31.07 -6.76 -7.37
N ALA A 115 30.28 -5.95 -8.08
CA ALA A 115 28.85 -6.13 -8.19
C ALA A 115 28.61 -7.32 -9.13
N THR A 116 27.97 -8.34 -8.59
CA THR A 116 27.27 -9.35 -9.37
C THR A 116 26.48 -8.67 -10.50
N ARG A 117 26.95 -8.88 -11.73
CA ARG A 117 26.13 -8.73 -12.93
C ARG A 117 24.96 -9.70 -12.83
N GLY A 118 23.80 -9.20 -12.47
CA GLY A 118 22.51 -9.91 -12.58
C GLY A 118 21.42 -8.85 -12.50
N ASN A 119 20.89 -8.37 -13.61
CA ASN A 119 19.95 -9.13 -14.43
C ASN A 119 20.18 -8.87 -15.93
N SER A 120 20.87 -9.78 -16.60
CA SER A 120 20.57 -10.07 -18.01
C SER A 120 19.78 -11.36 -18.00
N ASN A 121 18.51 -11.28 -18.39
CA ASN A 121 17.66 -12.42 -18.68
C ASN A 121 18.25 -13.19 -19.88
N THR A 122 19.29 -13.99 -19.64
CA THR A 122 19.78 -15.00 -20.58
C THR A 122 20.32 -16.16 -19.75
N GLY A 123 19.59 -17.27 -19.76
CA GLY A 123 19.89 -18.44 -18.93
C GLY A 123 21.31 -18.95 -19.12
N ALA A 124 22.03 -19.16 -18.02
CA ALA A 124 23.19 -20.03 -17.97
C ALA A 124 23.45 -20.43 -16.52
N THR A 125 23.57 -21.74 -16.34
CA THR A 125 23.99 -22.47 -15.15
C THR A 125 25.37 -22.03 -14.64
N ALA A 126 25.54 -21.76 -13.32
CA ALA A 126 26.68 -22.21 -12.50
C ALA A 126 26.72 -21.57 -11.09
N HIS A 127 26.96 -22.41 -10.08
CA HIS A 127 27.55 -22.13 -8.75
C HIS A 127 28.95 -22.82 -8.78
N PRO A 128 30.06 -22.40 -8.10
CA PRO A 128 30.19 -21.81 -6.74
C PRO A 128 31.25 -20.67 -6.55
N ARG A 129 31.20 -20.05 -5.35
CA ARG A 129 32.29 -19.46 -4.52
C ARG A 129 33.28 -18.43 -5.12
N SER A 130 33.14 -17.17 -4.70
CA SER A 130 34.12 -16.38 -3.92
C SER A 130 33.63 -14.93 -3.89
N GLN A 131 33.66 -14.27 -2.73
CA GLN A 131 33.32 -12.85 -2.64
C GLN A 131 34.50 -12.02 -3.18
N PRO A 132 34.33 -11.17 -4.22
CA PRO A 132 35.35 -10.19 -4.57
C PRO A 132 35.14 -8.96 -3.70
N GLY A 133 36.07 -8.71 -2.77
CA GLY A 133 36.12 -7.47 -2.00
C GLY A 133 36.25 -6.25 -2.92
N CYS A 134 35.60 -5.14 -2.54
CA CYS A 134 35.76 -3.87 -3.26
C CYS A 134 37.20 -3.36 -3.09
N GLY A 135 37.93 -3.24 -4.20
CA GLY A 135 39.30 -2.72 -4.24
C GLY A 135 39.37 -1.36 -4.93
N LEU A 136 40.27 -0.49 -4.46
CA LEU A 136 40.58 0.80 -5.08
C LEU A 136 41.29 0.57 -6.43
N HIS A 137 40.92 1.35 -7.47
CA HIS A 137 41.62 1.32 -8.74
C HIS A 137 43.11 1.67 -8.54
N GLY A 138 43.98 0.67 -8.67
CA GLY A 138 45.42 0.88 -8.73
C GLY A 138 45.76 1.73 -9.94
N GLY A 139 46.14 2.98 -9.70
CA GLY A 139 46.78 3.82 -10.71
C GLY A 139 48.07 3.14 -11.17
N ALA A 140 48.20 2.94 -12.48
CA ALA A 140 49.45 2.52 -13.09
C ALA A 140 50.56 3.49 -12.66
N LYS A 141 51.62 2.95 -12.04
CA LYS A 141 52.89 3.69 -11.91
C LYS A 141 53.46 3.83 -13.32
N PRO A 142 53.92 5.01 -13.75
CA PRO A 142 54.69 5.12 -14.98
C PRO A 142 56.03 4.40 -14.78
N ASP A 143 56.30 3.43 -15.64
CA ASP A 143 57.60 2.80 -15.75
C ASP A 143 58.56 3.76 -16.48
N LEU A 144 59.62 4.15 -15.77
CA LEU A 144 60.81 4.92 -16.16
C LEU A 144 60.63 6.42 -16.45
#